data_AF-A0A7W7VEI1-F1
#
_entry.id   AF-A0A7W7VEI1-F1
#
_cell.length_a   1.000
_cell.length_b   1.000
_cell.length_c   1.000
_cell.angle_alpha   90.00
_cell.angle_beta   90.00
_cell.angle_gamma   90.00
#
_symmetry.space_group_name_H-M   'P 1'
#
loop_
_entity.id
_entity.type
_entity.pdbx_description
1 polymer ?
#
loop_
_entity_poly.entity_id
_entity_poly.type
_entity_poly.pdbx_seq_one_letter_code
_entity_poly.pdbx_strand_id
1 'polypeptide(L)' 'MTGQAVEETDRLWEEIVYIAYYLHWSFDSILELDHRTRTRVIQEIAAINSRADELPEQY' A
#
# COMPACT_ATOMS: atom_id res chain seq x y z
N MET A 1 -0.71 24.03 15.73
CA MET A 1 -0.82 23.50 14.34
C MET A 1 -0.01 22.21 14.24
N THR A 2 -0.38 21.16 14.98
CA THR A 2 0.44 19.94 15.16
C THR A 2 -0.33 18.64 14.90
N GLY A 3 -1.61 18.69 14.51
CA GLY A 3 -2.41 17.49 14.22
C GLY A 3 -2.15 16.90 12.83
N GLN A 4 -2.08 17.73 11.79
CA GLN A 4 -2.01 17.28 10.40
C GLN A 4 -0.69 16.57 10.03
N ALA A 5 0.44 17.00 10.60
CA ALA A 5 1.74 16.38 10.31
C ALA A 5 1.90 14.97 10.94
N VAL A 6 1.22 14.71 12.06
CA VAL A 6 1.20 13.40 12.70
C VAL A 6 0.34 12.43 11.88
N GLU A 7 -0.84 12.88 11.45
CA GLU A 7 -1.74 12.10 10.58
C GLU A 7 -1.08 11.73 9.23
N GLU A 8 -0.32 12.64 8.63
CA GLU A 8 0.41 12.38 7.38
C GLU A 8 1.52 11.33 7.55
N THR A 9 2.16 11.29 8.73
CA THR A 9 3.23 10.32 9.03
C THR A 9 2.65 8.93 9.28
N ASP A 10 1.56 8.85 10.05
CA ASP A 10 0.86 7.58 10.32
C ASP A 10 0.32 6.97 9.02
N ARG A 11 -0.27 7.80 8.15
CA ARG A 11 -0.72 7.36 6.82
C ARG A 11 0.43 6.85 5.96
N LEU A 12 1.57 7.56 5.93
CA LEU A 12 2.73 7.12 5.16
C LEU A 12 3.25 5.76 5.65
N TRP A 13 3.27 5.55 6.97
CA TRP A 13 3.66 4.28 7.57
C TRP A 13 2.74 3.13 7.14
N GLU A 14 1.41 3.34 7.20
CA GLU A 14 0.42 2.37 6.73
C GLU A 14 0.61 2.01 5.25
N GLU A 15 0.83 3.02 4.40
CA GLU A 15 1.09 2.83 2.96
C GLU A 15 2.33 1.96 2.72
N ILE A 16 3.42 2.19 3.47
CA ILE A 16 4.66 1.42 3.35
C ILE A 16 4.47 -0.03 3.80
N VAL A 17 3.87 -0.25 4.97
CA VAL A 17 3.64 -1.59 5.52
C VAL A 17 2.73 -2.40 4.59
N TYR A 18 1.69 -1.79 4.04
CA TYR A 18 0.77 -2.45 3.11
C TYR A 18 1.50 -2.93 1.85
N ILE A 19 2.30 -2.06 1.22
CA ILE A 19 3.05 -2.43 0.01
C ILE A 19 4.12 -3.49 0.33
N ALA A 20 4.85 -3.33 1.43
CA ALA A 20 5.87 -4.30 1.84
C ALA A 20 5.27 -5.68 2.14
N TYR A 21 4.07 -5.74 2.71
CA TYR A 21 3.37 -7.00 2.98
C TYR A 21 3.01 -7.74 1.69
N TYR A 22 2.43 -7.05 0.70
CA TYR A 22 1.93 -7.70 -0.53
C TYR A 22 3.01 -7.92 -1.59
N LEU A 23 3.99 -7.02 -1.70
CA LEU A 23 5.03 -7.10 -2.75
C LEU A 23 6.38 -7.59 -2.23
N HIS A 24 6.55 -7.70 -0.91
CA HIS A 24 7.80 -8.07 -0.25
C HIS A 24 9.00 -7.19 -0.63
N TRP A 25 8.73 -5.95 -1.06
CA TRP A 25 9.76 -4.95 -1.29
C TRP A 25 10.29 -4.40 0.02
N SER A 26 11.55 -3.94 0.02
CA SER A 26 12.14 -3.28 1.18
C SER A 26 11.47 -1.91 1.41
N PHE A 27 11.49 -1.44 2.66
CA PHE A 27 10.93 -0.14 3.02
C PHE A 27 11.67 0.99 2.31
N ASP A 28 12.99 0.87 2.15
CA ASP A 28 13.81 1.84 1.42
C ASP A 28 13.34 2.02 -0.03
N SER A 29 13.11 0.92 -0.75
CA SER A 29 12.61 0.99 -2.13
C SER A 29 11.20 1.59 -2.23
N ILE A 30 10.37 1.45 -1.20
CA ILE A 30 9.03 2.03 -1.17
C ILE A 30 9.09 3.53 -0.86
N LEU A 31 10.02 3.96 0.01
CA LEU A 31 10.24 5.37 0.35
C LEU A 31 10.79 6.18 -0.82
N GLU A 32 11.46 5.54 -1.79
CA GLU A 32 11.90 6.17 -3.04
C GLU A 32 10.74 6.49 -4.00
N LEU A 33 9.56 5.87 -3.82
CA LEU A 33 8.39 6.13 -4.65
C LEU A 33 7.76 7.48 -4.27
N ASP A 34 7.44 8.27 -5.29
CA ASP A 34 6.61 9.45 -5.09
C ASP A 34 5.18 9.07 -4.62
N HIS A 35 4.51 10.00 -3.95
CA HIS A 35 3.19 9.75 -3.37
C HIS A 35 2.14 9.24 -4.38
N ARG A 36 2.16 9.72 -5.64
CA ARG A 36 1.20 9.27 -6.66
C ARG A 36 1.51 7.85 -7.12
N THR A 37 2.78 7.53 -7.33
CA THR A 37 3.19 6.17 -7.67
C THR A 37 2.80 5.20 -6.57
N ARG A 38 3.09 5.54 -5.31
CA ARG A 38 2.70 4.72 -4.16
C ARG A 38 1.19 4.51 -4.06
N THR A 39 0.41 5.57 -4.24
CA THR A 39 -1.07 5.50 -4.28
C THR A 39 -1.57 4.55 -5.38
N ARG A 40 -0.98 4.62 -6.58
CA ARG A 40 -1.36 3.75 -7.69
C ARG A 40 -1.03 2.29 -7.40
N VAL A 41 0.15 2.00 -6.84
CA VAL A 41 0.54 0.64 -6.44
C VAL A 41 -0.47 0.03 -5.47
N ILE A 42 -0.89 0.80 -4.45
CA ILE A 42 -1.90 0.36 -3.47
C ILE A 42 -3.22 0.02 -4.16
N GLN A 43 -3.67 0.85 -5.11
CA GLN A 43 -4.91 0.61 -5.85
C GLN A 43 -4.85 -0.67 -6.70
N GLU A 44 -3.71 -0.93 -7.36
CA GLU A 44 -3.52 -2.15 -8.15
C GLU A 44 -3.48 -3.40 -7.27
N ILE A 45 -2.80 -3.35 -6.11
CA ILE A 45 -2.79 -4.46 -5.13
C ILE A 45 -4.24 -4.76 -4.70
N ALA A 46 -5.01 -3.74 -4.33
CA ALA A 46 -6.40 -3.93 -3.92
C ALA A 46 -7.25 -4.54 -5.05
N ALA A 47 -7.13 -4.05 -6.28
CA ALA A 47 -7.88 -4.55 -7.43
C ALA A 47 -7.53 -6.02 -7.76
N ILE A 48 -6.27 -6.42 -7.61
CA ILE A 48 -5.84 -7.82 -7.84
C ILE A 48 -6.43 -8.74 -6.76
N ASN A 49 -6.34 -8.35 -5.49
CA ASN A 49 -6.82 -9.18 -4.39
C ASN A 49 -8.35 -9.28 -4.37
N SER A 50 -9.09 -8.20 -4.67
CA SER A 50 -10.55 -8.27 -4.77
C SER A 50 -11.01 -9.24 -5.86
N ARG A 51 -10.31 -9.31 -7.00
CA ARG A 51 -10.61 -10.29 -8.05
C ARG A 51 -10.26 -11.72 -7.62
N ALA A 52 -9.23 -11.91 -6.79
CA ALA A 52 -8.87 -13.21 -6.26
C ALA A 52 -9.93 -13.72 -5.27
N ASP A 53 -10.45 -12.85 -4.40
CA ASP A 53 -11.50 -13.16 -3.44
C ASP A 53 -12.85 -13.50 -4.11
N GLU A 54 -13.14 -12.91 -5.27
CA GLU A 54 -14.36 -13.17 -6.06
C GLU A 54 -14.34 -14.51 -6.80
N LEU A 55 -13.17 -15.15 -6.94
CA LEU A 55 -13.06 -16.47 -7.55
C LEU A 55 -13.21 -17.53 -6.44
N PRO A 56 -14.32 -18.29 -6.38
CA PRO A 56 -14.42 -19.36 -5.41
C PRO A 56 -13.26 -20.33 -5.65
N GLU A 57 -12.57 -20.73 -4.57
CA GLU A 57 -11.51 -21.75 -4.63
C GLU A 57 -12.09 -23.00 -5.32
N GLN A 58 -11.85 -23.14 -6.63
CA GLN A 58 -12.23 -24.32 -7.36
C GLN A 58 -11.22 -25.42 -7.01
N TYR A 59 -11.46 -26.10 -5.90
CA TYR A 59 -10.82 -27.36 -5.55
C TYR A 59 -11.82 -28.31 -4.88
#